data_AF-A0AAU0VWP8-F1
#
_entry.id   AF-A0AAU0VWP8-F1
#
_cell.length_a   1.000
_cell.length_b   1.000
_cell.length_c   1.000
_cell.angle_alpha   90.00
_cell.angle_beta   90.00
_cell.angle_gamma   90.00
#
_symmetry.space_group_name_H-M   'P 1'
#
loop_
_entity.id
_entity.type
_entity.pdbx_description
1 polymer ?
#
loop_
_entity_poly.entity_id
_entity_poly.type
_entity_poly.pdbx_seq_one_letter_code
_entity_poly.pdbx_strand_id
1 'polypeptide(L)'
;MKTREEVIAAFAKLPPKITASQIAEATGRAHIHNWSDANKGFVGFPEATREGRTDYRDRDEVLEWYLDQSFSQAPRRGPRDLTDITRTARPPHTHLSASELADLLTITRRGVNKYADKYSPDATDDPFPLADGDGKRSWSAVRAWLLRHADPLPKPGADGRREWSTVQVWLTRNRLHTVDSLGGRVFRDELGLTVGHRDVIERVRVARAAGESVPAQWIADVLDLDDAEQAEQLLQGAPAGPAPARRLGPTVLSRELGVTLEQVRHYAKTRTPETSADPFPEKDGRSARDPEEVRAWFARNGVATASA
;
A
#
# COMPACT_ATOMS: atom_id res chain seq x y z
N MET A 1 -11.16 17.02 17.66
CA MET A 1 -11.44 16.00 18.69
C MET A 1 -10.36 16.13 19.74
N LYS A 2 -10.70 15.92 21.01
CA LYS A 2 -9.75 15.97 22.11
C LYS A 2 -8.82 14.75 22.09
N THR A 3 -7.57 14.91 22.51
CA THR A 3 -6.63 13.78 22.68
C THR A 3 -7.03 12.90 23.86
N ARG A 4 -6.44 11.71 23.97
CA ARG A 4 -6.68 10.80 25.09
C ARG A 4 -6.35 11.48 26.43
N GLU A 5 -5.23 12.20 26.50
CA GLU A 5 -4.81 12.93 27.69
C GLU A 5 -5.78 14.08 28.01
N GLU A 6 -6.23 14.82 27.00
CA GLU A 6 -7.21 15.90 27.17
C GLU A 6 -8.56 15.38 27.68
N VAL A 7 -9.00 14.19 27.24
CA VAL A 7 -10.21 13.55 27.74
C VAL A 7 -10.04 13.10 29.18
N ILE A 8 -8.94 12.43 29.53
CA ILE A 8 -8.65 12.02 30.91
C ILE A 8 -8.65 13.25 31.84
N ALA A 9 -7.97 14.32 31.44
CA ALA A 9 -7.92 15.58 32.19
C ALA A 9 -9.29 16.27 32.31
N ALA A 10 -10.15 16.14 31.29
CA ALA A 10 -11.50 16.67 31.34
C ALA A 10 -12.40 15.87 32.31
N PHE A 11 -12.33 14.53 32.26
CA PHE A 11 -13.10 13.66 33.16
C PHE A 11 -12.67 13.86 34.62
N ALA A 12 -11.38 14.07 34.91
CA ALA A 12 -10.90 14.32 36.27
C ALA A 12 -11.56 15.55 36.95
N LYS A 13 -12.12 16.49 36.17
CA LYS A 13 -12.81 17.69 36.66
C LYS A 13 -14.32 17.50 36.83
N LEU A 14 -14.88 16.38 36.39
CA LEU A 14 -16.31 16.11 36.45
C LEU A 14 -16.71 15.51 37.81
N PRO A 15 -17.94 15.75 38.27
CA PRO A 15 -18.49 15.08 39.44
C PRO A 15 -18.64 13.56 39.22
N PRO A 16 -18.77 12.73 40.28
CA PRO A 16 -18.90 11.28 40.14
C PRO A 16 -20.09 10.82 39.27
N LYS A 17 -21.19 11.58 39.28
CA LYS A 17 -22.36 11.35 38.43
C LYS A 17 -22.40 12.36 37.30
N ILE A 18 -22.34 11.88 36.06
CA ILE A 18 -22.25 12.73 34.88
C ILE A 18 -23.42 12.51 33.91
N THR A 19 -23.79 13.59 33.23
CA THR A 19 -24.83 13.60 32.20
C THR A 19 -24.25 13.37 30.80
N ALA A 20 -25.10 13.00 29.84
CA ALA A 20 -24.70 12.88 28.45
C ALA A 20 -24.09 14.17 27.87
N SER A 21 -24.54 15.35 28.34
CA SER A 21 -23.98 16.64 27.92
C SER A 21 -22.52 16.80 28.40
N GLN A 22 -22.24 16.43 29.65
CA GLN A 22 -20.89 16.50 30.21
C GLN A 22 -19.96 15.50 29.53
N ILE A 23 -20.45 14.30 29.18
CA ILE A 23 -19.69 13.33 28.39
C ILE A 23 -19.35 13.90 27.00
N ALA A 24 -20.33 14.51 26.32
CA ALA A 24 -20.14 15.12 25.01
C ALA A 24 -19.09 16.24 25.05
N GLU A 25 -19.17 17.11 26.05
CA GLU A 25 -18.22 18.20 26.27
C GLU A 25 -16.82 17.68 26.61
N ALA A 26 -16.71 16.72 27.52
CA ALA A 26 -15.43 16.16 27.96
C ALA A 26 -14.70 15.41 26.83
N THR A 27 -15.42 14.72 25.96
CA THR A 27 -14.87 13.97 24.83
C THR A 27 -14.76 14.78 23.54
N GLY A 28 -15.51 15.88 23.41
CA GLY A 28 -15.67 16.62 22.15
C GLY A 28 -16.43 15.84 21.08
N ARG A 29 -17.31 14.91 21.47
CA ARG A 29 -18.10 14.06 20.57
C ARG A 29 -19.59 14.38 20.66
N ALA A 30 -20.26 14.38 19.52
CA ALA A 30 -21.71 14.49 19.42
C ALA A 30 -22.41 13.13 19.53
N HIS A 31 -23.73 13.15 19.74
CA HIS A 31 -24.62 11.98 19.71
C HIS A 31 -24.30 10.85 20.71
N ILE A 32 -23.95 11.20 21.96
CA ILE A 32 -23.67 10.24 23.04
C ILE A 32 -24.82 9.25 23.29
N HIS A 33 -26.07 9.67 23.04
CA HIS A 33 -27.25 8.80 23.15
C HIS A 33 -27.20 7.56 22.24
N ASN A 34 -26.36 7.56 21.20
CA ASN A 34 -26.17 6.38 20.35
C ASN A 34 -25.25 5.33 20.96
N TRP A 35 -24.51 5.65 22.02
CA TRP A 35 -23.57 4.73 22.65
C TRP A 35 -24.27 3.68 23.52
N SER A 36 -25.51 3.96 23.97
CA SER A 36 -26.36 3.00 24.67
C SER A 36 -27.14 2.06 23.74
N ASP A 37 -27.02 2.22 22.42
CA ASP A 37 -27.71 1.36 21.45
C ASP A 37 -26.78 0.22 21.00
N ALA A 38 -27.03 -0.98 21.52
CA ALA A 38 -26.25 -2.18 21.21
C ALA A 38 -26.24 -2.49 19.70
N ASN A 39 -27.29 -2.10 18.95
CA ASN A 39 -27.36 -2.31 17.50
C ASN A 39 -26.39 -1.42 16.71
N LYS A 40 -25.82 -0.39 17.35
CA LYS A 40 -24.83 0.51 16.75
C LYS A 40 -23.39 0.08 17.01
N GLY A 41 -23.19 -1.11 17.58
CA GLY A 41 -21.87 -1.72 17.80
C GLY A 41 -21.14 -1.20 19.04
N PHE A 42 -21.81 -0.43 19.90
CA PHE A 42 -21.29 0.01 21.19
C PHE A 42 -21.82 -0.92 22.28
N VAL A 43 -21.03 -1.94 22.61
CA VAL A 43 -21.37 -2.92 23.66
C VAL A 43 -20.80 -2.46 24.99
N GLY A 44 -21.55 -2.67 26.08
CA GLY A 44 -21.08 -2.43 27.44
C GLY A 44 -20.99 -0.96 27.86
N PHE A 45 -21.67 -0.05 27.15
CA PHE A 45 -21.75 1.34 27.60
C PHE A 45 -22.48 1.42 28.95
N PRO A 46 -21.93 2.10 29.98
CA PRO A 46 -22.50 2.09 31.33
C PRO A 46 -23.98 2.47 31.39
N GLU A 47 -24.72 1.72 32.19
CA GLU A 47 -26.15 1.93 32.39
C GLU A 47 -26.41 3.29 33.06
N ALA A 48 -27.49 3.94 32.63
CA ALA A 48 -27.91 5.18 33.25
C ALA A 48 -28.74 4.90 34.50
N THR A 49 -28.45 5.60 35.59
CA THR A 49 -29.35 5.75 36.73
C THR A 49 -30.17 7.02 36.55
N ARG A 50 -31.49 6.89 36.67
CA ARG A 50 -32.40 8.02 36.52
C ARG A 50 -32.64 8.69 37.86
N GLU A 51 -32.35 9.99 37.94
CA GLU A 51 -32.71 10.83 39.08
C GLU A 51 -33.61 11.98 38.59
N GLY A 52 -34.91 11.86 38.90
CA GLY A 52 -35.93 12.76 38.41
C GLY A 52 -36.12 12.68 36.89
N ARG A 53 -35.82 13.79 36.19
CA ARG A 53 -35.93 13.91 34.73
C ARG A 53 -34.59 13.71 34.00
N THR A 54 -33.51 13.46 34.75
CA THR A 54 -32.16 13.43 34.21
C THR A 54 -31.54 12.05 34.39
N ASP A 55 -30.89 11.58 33.33
CA ASP A 55 -30.14 10.32 33.32
C ASP A 55 -28.67 10.60 33.64
N TYR A 56 -28.18 9.96 34.70
CA TYR A 56 -26.80 10.05 35.16
C TYR A 56 -26.07 8.73 34.91
N ARG A 57 -24.75 8.81 34.76
CA ARG A 57 -23.85 7.66 34.69
C ARG A 57 -22.68 7.85 35.63
N ASP A 58 -22.08 6.74 36.05
CA ASP A 58 -20.82 6.79 36.77
C ASP A 58 -19.71 7.33 35.86
N ARG A 59 -18.98 8.32 36.37
CA ARG A 59 -17.93 9.03 35.63
C ARG A 59 -16.77 8.10 35.28
N ASP A 60 -16.36 7.26 36.22
CA ASP A 60 -15.15 6.46 36.10
C ASP A 60 -15.44 5.25 35.20
N GLU A 61 -16.62 4.63 35.31
CA GLU A 61 -17.06 3.59 34.37
C GLU A 61 -17.17 4.11 32.93
N VAL A 62 -17.68 5.33 32.73
CA VAL A 62 -17.75 5.93 31.39
C VAL A 62 -16.37 6.24 30.84
N LEU A 63 -15.45 6.73 31.68
CA LEU A 63 -14.07 6.97 31.26
C LEU A 63 -13.36 5.67 30.88
N GLU A 64 -13.48 4.64 31.71
CA GLU A 64 -12.91 3.32 31.45
C GLU A 64 -13.44 2.75 30.14
N TRP A 65 -14.77 2.71 29.97
CA TRP A 65 -15.40 2.27 28.73
C TRP A 65 -14.90 3.08 27.52
N TYR A 66 -14.84 4.42 27.65
CA TYR A 66 -14.38 5.29 26.57
C TYR A 66 -12.94 4.95 26.16
N LEU A 67 -12.05 4.76 27.12
CA LEU A 67 -10.63 4.47 26.89
C LEU A 67 -10.37 3.09 26.27
N ASP A 68 -11.31 2.15 26.42
CA ASP A 68 -11.30 0.85 25.75
C ASP A 68 -11.75 0.94 24.28
N GLN A 69 -12.53 1.96 23.93
CA GLN A 69 -13.04 2.10 22.56
C GLN A 69 -11.93 2.34 21.53
N SER A 70 -12.02 1.67 20.38
CA SER A 70 -11.05 1.85 19.28
C SER A 70 -10.94 3.29 18.76
N PHE A 71 -11.92 4.15 19.07
CA PHE A 71 -11.95 5.55 18.64
C PHE A 71 -11.35 6.53 19.67
N SER A 72 -11.02 6.09 20.89
CA SER A 72 -10.32 6.86 21.93
C SER A 72 -8.81 6.62 21.93
N GLN A 73 -8.37 5.58 21.23
CA GLN A 73 -6.97 5.32 20.93
C GLN A 73 -6.36 6.50 20.17
N ALA A 74 -5.03 6.66 20.27
CA ALA A 74 -4.25 7.73 19.66
C ALA A 74 -4.81 8.10 18.27
N PRO A 75 -4.91 9.40 17.94
CA PRO A 75 -5.73 9.87 16.83
C PRO A 75 -5.44 9.03 15.60
N ARG A 76 -6.41 8.20 15.19
CA ARG A 76 -6.44 7.64 13.83
C ARG A 76 -6.27 8.85 12.94
N ARG A 77 -5.09 8.96 12.32
CA ARG A 77 -4.70 10.16 11.58
C ARG A 77 -5.82 10.42 10.58
N GLY A 78 -6.39 11.62 10.66
CA GLY A 78 -7.44 12.01 9.72
C GLY A 78 -6.91 11.93 8.29
N PRO A 79 -7.78 12.07 7.28
CA PRO A 79 -7.39 11.98 5.87
C PRO A 79 -6.29 12.97 5.42
N ARG A 80 -5.86 13.89 6.29
CA ARG A 80 -4.79 14.86 6.04
C ARG A 80 -3.40 14.23 5.91
N ASP A 81 -3.15 13.06 6.51
CA ASP A 81 -1.85 12.38 6.42
C ASP A 81 -1.89 11.13 5.52
N LEU A 82 -3.02 10.88 4.85
CA LEU A 82 -3.18 9.70 3.99
C LEU A 82 -2.09 9.65 2.92
N THR A 83 -1.67 10.79 2.38
CA THR A 83 -0.62 10.86 1.37
C THR A 83 0.73 10.37 1.90
N ASP A 84 1.15 10.84 3.07
CA ASP A 84 2.43 10.45 3.66
C ASP A 84 2.40 9.00 4.14
N ILE A 85 1.31 8.58 4.78
CA ILE A 85 1.11 7.17 5.14
C ILE A 85 1.15 6.30 3.89
N THR A 86 0.43 6.68 2.83
CA THR A 86 0.40 5.93 1.57
C THR A 86 1.79 5.88 0.92
N ARG A 87 2.61 6.94 1.05
CA ARG A 87 3.97 6.96 0.52
C ARG A 87 4.85 5.93 1.21
N THR A 88 4.78 5.82 2.54
CA THR A 88 5.68 5.01 3.37
C THR A 88 5.11 3.64 3.78
N ALA A 89 3.82 3.41 3.57
CA ALA A 89 3.12 2.20 3.97
C ALA A 89 3.72 0.97 3.28
N ARG A 90 4.06 -0.03 4.09
CA ARG A 90 4.59 -1.32 3.64
C ARG A 90 3.49 -2.36 3.82
N PRO A 91 2.85 -2.82 2.73
CA PRO A 91 1.81 -3.81 2.86
C PRO A 91 2.44 -5.16 3.23
N PRO A 92 1.75 -6.00 4.02
CA PRO A 92 2.23 -7.35 4.26
C PRO A 92 2.29 -8.15 2.96
N HIS A 93 1.29 -8.00 2.08
CA HIS A 93 1.11 -8.74 0.82
C HIS A 93 0.62 -7.80 -0.30
N THR A 94 0.64 -8.25 -1.57
CA THR A 94 0.26 -7.40 -2.72
C THR A 94 -1.24 -7.10 -2.80
N HIS A 95 -2.07 -8.01 -2.31
CA HIS A 95 -3.54 -7.89 -2.29
C HIS A 95 -4.05 -7.83 -0.85
N LEU A 96 -4.83 -6.80 -0.55
CA LEU A 96 -5.30 -6.48 0.80
C LEU A 96 -6.82 -6.37 0.85
N SER A 97 -7.42 -6.98 1.87
CA SER A 97 -8.82 -6.79 2.23
C SER A 97 -9.09 -5.35 2.69
N ALA A 98 -10.38 -4.97 2.77
CA ALA A 98 -10.77 -3.65 3.28
C ALA A 98 -10.33 -3.41 4.74
N SER A 99 -10.19 -4.47 5.54
CA SER A 99 -9.68 -4.38 6.92
C SER A 99 -8.18 -4.14 6.93
N GLU A 100 -7.42 -4.92 6.15
CA GLU A 100 -5.96 -4.75 6.06
C GLU A 100 -5.57 -3.39 5.48
N LEU A 101 -6.31 -2.89 4.48
CA LEU A 101 -6.14 -1.53 3.96
C LEU A 101 -6.43 -0.46 5.02
N ALA A 102 -7.47 -0.67 5.83
CA ALA A 102 -7.82 0.27 6.88
C ALA A 102 -6.72 0.36 7.94
N ASP A 103 -6.20 -0.79 8.37
CA ASP A 103 -5.11 -0.87 9.33
C ASP A 103 -3.83 -0.25 8.75
N LEU A 104 -3.46 -0.61 7.51
CA LEU A 104 -2.27 -0.08 6.83
C LEU A 104 -2.32 1.44 6.64
N LEU A 105 -3.48 1.97 6.28
CA LEU A 105 -3.69 3.40 6.05
C LEU A 105 -4.06 4.15 7.33
N THR A 106 -4.17 3.47 8.47
CA THR A 106 -4.64 4.00 9.75
C THR A 106 -6.01 4.71 9.67
N ILE A 107 -6.87 4.24 8.75
CA ILE A 107 -8.26 4.71 8.60
C ILE A 107 -9.24 3.61 9.06
N THR A 108 -10.55 3.87 8.95
CA THR A 108 -11.55 2.84 9.28
C THR A 108 -11.88 2.00 8.05
N ARG A 109 -12.29 0.73 8.25
CA ARG A 109 -12.84 -0.11 7.17
C ARG A 109 -13.99 0.58 6.45
N ARG A 110 -14.87 1.26 7.19
CA ARG A 110 -15.94 2.09 6.61
C ARG A 110 -15.39 3.23 5.75
N GLY A 111 -14.25 3.81 6.11
CA GLY A 111 -13.53 4.81 5.31
C GLY A 111 -13.03 4.25 3.98
N VAL A 112 -12.45 3.05 3.99
CA VAL A 112 -12.05 2.34 2.76
C VAL A 112 -13.27 2.07 1.87
N ASN A 113 -14.34 1.49 2.44
CA ASN A 113 -15.56 1.21 1.68
C ASN A 113 -16.20 2.49 1.13
N LYS A 114 -16.16 3.60 1.88
CA LYS A 114 -16.65 4.89 1.42
C LYS A 114 -15.89 5.39 0.17
N TYR A 115 -14.60 5.08 0.01
CA TYR A 115 -13.91 5.37 -1.24
C TYR A 115 -14.46 4.54 -2.39
N ALA A 116 -14.67 3.23 -2.18
CA ALA A 116 -15.26 2.36 -3.19
C ALA A 116 -16.68 2.81 -3.61
N ASP A 117 -17.51 3.19 -2.64
CA ASP A 117 -18.89 3.63 -2.90
C ASP A 117 -18.93 4.99 -3.61
N LYS A 118 -18.11 5.95 -3.15
CA LYS A 118 -18.10 7.32 -3.69
C LYS A 118 -17.46 7.38 -5.08
N TYR A 119 -16.46 6.54 -5.33
CA TYR A 119 -15.68 6.51 -6.56
C TYR A 119 -15.91 5.18 -7.29
N SER A 120 -17.17 4.79 -7.46
CA SER A 120 -17.51 3.59 -8.24
C SER A 120 -17.30 3.83 -9.74
N PRO A 121 -17.08 2.78 -10.56
CA PRO A 121 -16.91 2.91 -12.01
C PRO A 121 -18.08 3.64 -12.70
N ASP A 122 -19.29 3.51 -12.17
CA ASP A 122 -20.48 4.14 -12.73
C ASP A 122 -20.62 5.62 -12.33
N ALA A 123 -19.88 6.07 -11.31
CA ALA A 123 -20.02 7.40 -10.71
C ALA A 123 -18.87 8.37 -11.04
N THR A 124 -17.73 7.86 -11.53
CA THR A 124 -16.55 8.68 -11.80
C THR A 124 -15.71 8.11 -12.91
N ASP A 125 -15.09 8.99 -13.71
CA ASP A 125 -14.11 8.63 -14.73
C ASP A 125 -12.82 8.03 -14.15
N ASP A 126 -12.64 8.10 -12.82
CA ASP A 126 -11.40 7.77 -12.14
C ASP A 126 -11.64 6.89 -10.89
N PRO A 127 -12.21 5.68 -11.07
CA PRO A 127 -12.77 4.88 -9.99
C PRO A 127 -11.73 4.36 -9.00
N PHE A 128 -12.17 4.13 -7.76
CA PHE A 128 -11.39 3.45 -6.74
C PHE A 128 -11.14 2.00 -7.18
N PRO A 129 -9.92 1.45 -6.97
CA PRO A 129 -9.59 0.12 -7.48
C PRO A 129 -10.59 -0.95 -7.05
N LEU A 130 -10.98 -1.75 -8.03
CA LEU A 130 -11.92 -2.84 -7.85
C LEU A 130 -11.30 -3.95 -7.00
N ALA A 131 -12.17 -4.63 -6.27
CA ALA A 131 -11.76 -5.86 -5.59
C ALA A 131 -11.69 -7.03 -6.58
N ASP A 132 -10.80 -7.97 -6.32
CA ASP A 132 -10.73 -9.27 -6.97
C ASP A 132 -11.87 -10.20 -6.50
N GLY A 133 -11.87 -11.45 -6.99
CA GLY A 133 -12.85 -12.46 -6.61
C GLY A 133 -12.89 -12.81 -5.12
N ASP A 134 -11.81 -12.52 -4.39
CA ASP A 134 -11.71 -12.75 -2.94
C ASP A 134 -12.06 -11.49 -2.12
N GLY A 135 -12.51 -10.42 -2.78
CA GLY A 135 -12.84 -9.15 -2.12
C GLY A 135 -11.61 -8.33 -1.71
N LYS A 136 -10.42 -8.69 -2.17
CA LYS A 136 -9.15 -7.98 -1.89
C LYS A 136 -8.81 -7.02 -3.02
N ARG A 137 -7.99 -6.02 -2.74
CA ARG A 137 -7.56 -5.01 -3.70
C ARG A 137 -6.05 -5.00 -3.80
N SER A 138 -5.55 -4.81 -5.02
CA SER A 138 -4.14 -4.56 -5.26
C SER A 138 -3.69 -3.30 -4.52
N TRP A 139 -2.73 -3.45 -3.60
CA TRP A 139 -2.14 -2.32 -2.86
C TRP A 139 -1.51 -1.31 -3.80
N SER A 140 -0.82 -1.76 -4.85
CA SER A 140 -0.16 -0.86 -5.80
C SER A 140 -1.17 0.02 -6.53
N ALA A 141 -2.32 -0.53 -6.92
CA ALA A 141 -3.42 0.22 -7.50
C ALA A 141 -4.05 1.21 -6.50
N VAL A 142 -4.31 0.79 -5.25
CA VAL A 142 -4.89 1.64 -4.20
C VAL A 142 -3.96 2.81 -3.86
N ARG A 143 -2.66 2.53 -3.70
CA ARG A 143 -1.64 3.53 -3.45
C ARG A 143 -1.58 4.57 -4.56
N ALA A 144 -1.50 4.13 -5.82
CA ALA A 144 -1.50 5.03 -6.97
C ALA A 144 -2.74 5.93 -7.01
N TRP A 145 -3.91 5.35 -6.75
CA TRP A 145 -5.18 6.08 -6.68
C TRP A 145 -5.18 7.17 -5.60
N LEU A 146 -4.68 6.84 -4.40
CA LEU A 146 -4.60 7.78 -3.30
C LEU A 146 -3.59 8.91 -3.57
N LEU A 147 -2.44 8.58 -4.15
CA LEU A 147 -1.39 9.55 -4.44
C LEU A 147 -1.80 10.54 -5.54
N ARG A 148 -2.45 10.08 -6.62
CA ARG A 148 -2.91 10.99 -7.69
C ARG A 148 -4.05 11.92 -7.21
N HIS A 149 -4.89 11.46 -6.28
CA HIS A 149 -5.94 12.28 -5.68
C HIS A 149 -5.40 13.34 -4.70
N ALA A 150 -4.24 13.08 -4.09
CA ALA A 150 -3.60 14.01 -3.17
C ALA A 150 -2.65 15.01 -3.86
N ASP A 151 -2.02 14.61 -4.97
CA ASP A 151 -1.05 15.40 -5.72
C ASP A 151 -1.45 15.44 -7.21
N PRO A 152 -2.52 16.21 -7.55
CA PRO A 152 -3.07 16.22 -8.89
C PRO A 152 -2.09 16.78 -9.92
N LEU A 153 -2.29 16.42 -11.18
CA LEU A 153 -1.54 16.95 -12.31
C LEU A 153 -1.56 18.50 -12.27
N PRO A 154 -0.41 19.19 -12.50
CA PRO A 154 -0.36 20.64 -12.54
C PRO A 154 -1.41 21.22 -13.49
N LYS A 155 -1.99 22.38 -13.13
CA LYS A 155 -2.97 23.05 -13.99
C LYS A 155 -2.29 23.58 -15.26
N PRO A 156 -2.98 23.57 -16.41
CA PRO A 156 -2.48 24.25 -17.60
C PRO A 156 -2.33 25.75 -17.35
N GLY A 157 -1.38 26.37 -18.05
CA GLY A 157 -1.19 27.81 -18.09
C GLY A 157 -2.31 28.52 -18.85
N ALA A 158 -2.18 29.84 -19.00
CA ALA A 158 -3.18 30.68 -19.65
C ALA A 158 -3.40 30.33 -21.14
N ASP A 159 -2.42 29.71 -21.79
CA ASP A 159 -2.47 29.23 -23.18
C ASP A 159 -3.12 27.83 -23.31
N GLY A 160 -3.61 27.26 -22.20
CA GLY A 160 -4.20 25.93 -22.16
C GLY A 160 -3.19 24.78 -22.18
N ARG A 161 -1.88 25.07 -22.19
CA ARG A 161 -0.81 24.06 -22.20
C ARG A 161 -0.16 23.94 -20.83
N ARG A 162 0.34 22.74 -20.50
CA ARG A 162 1.19 22.56 -19.31
C ARG A 162 2.64 22.73 -19.71
N GLU A 163 3.41 23.36 -18.84
CA GLU A 163 4.85 23.45 -19.01
C GLU A 163 5.47 22.06 -18.79
N TRP A 164 6.18 21.54 -19.80
CA TRP A 164 6.72 20.19 -19.78
C TRP A 164 7.69 19.94 -18.61
N SER A 165 8.55 20.91 -18.28
CA SER A 165 9.46 20.85 -17.13
C SER A 165 8.70 20.66 -15.81
N THR A 166 7.59 21.39 -15.62
CA THR A 166 6.72 21.27 -14.45
C THR A 166 6.03 19.91 -14.41
N VAL A 167 5.60 19.38 -15.56
CA VAL A 167 5.04 18.02 -15.66
C VAL A 167 6.11 16.97 -15.36
N GLN A 168 7.33 17.09 -15.87
CA GLN A 168 8.44 16.15 -15.59
C GLN A 168 8.81 16.09 -14.11
N VAL A 169 8.91 17.25 -13.44
CA VAL A 169 9.15 17.31 -11.99
C VAL A 169 8.01 16.64 -11.23
N TRP A 170 6.76 16.84 -11.65
CA TRP A 170 5.61 16.16 -11.06
C TRP A 170 5.64 14.64 -11.32
N LEU A 171 5.96 14.18 -12.53
CA LEU A 171 6.02 12.77 -12.89
C LEU A 171 7.09 12.01 -12.07
N THR A 172 8.22 12.66 -11.76
CA THR A 172 9.38 12.03 -11.10
C THR A 172 9.45 12.26 -9.59
N ARG A 173 8.53 13.06 -9.02
CA ARG A 173 8.58 13.53 -7.63
C ARG A 173 8.81 12.43 -6.60
N ASN A 174 8.27 11.23 -6.80
CA ASN A 174 8.44 10.11 -5.87
C ASN A 174 9.28 8.96 -6.43
N ARG A 175 9.99 9.16 -7.55
CA ARG A 175 10.84 8.11 -8.16
C ARG A 175 11.86 7.56 -7.17
N LEU A 176 12.45 8.44 -6.34
CA LEU A 176 13.52 8.11 -5.38
C LEU A 176 13.03 7.65 -4.01
N HIS A 177 11.72 7.59 -3.75
CA HIS A 177 11.17 7.14 -2.46
C HIS A 177 11.32 5.62 -2.21
N THR A 178 12.18 4.95 -2.98
CA THR A 178 12.45 3.50 -2.96
C THR A 178 13.77 3.11 -2.29
N VAL A 179 14.57 4.06 -1.82
CA VAL A 179 15.79 3.75 -1.06
C VAL A 179 15.51 3.86 0.43
N ASP A 180 14.94 2.81 1.02
CA ASP A 180 15.00 2.69 2.47
C ASP A 180 16.40 2.22 2.88
N SER A 181 17.15 3.15 3.47
CA SER A 181 18.51 2.97 3.98
C SER A 181 18.54 2.22 5.32
N LEU A 182 17.50 1.44 5.62
CA LEU A 182 17.40 0.54 6.77
C LEU A 182 17.14 -0.88 6.26
N GLY A 183 18.20 -1.52 5.75
CA GLY A 183 18.23 -2.94 5.42
C GLY A 183 18.35 -3.32 3.93
N GLY A 184 18.45 -2.35 3.01
CA GLY A 184 18.93 -2.59 1.63
C GLY A 184 18.03 -3.40 0.69
N ARG A 185 16.83 -3.84 1.11
CA ARG A 185 15.93 -4.62 0.25
C ARG A 185 14.92 -3.74 -0.48
N VAL A 186 14.95 -3.79 -1.80
CA VAL A 186 13.97 -3.13 -2.69
C VAL A 186 12.73 -4.00 -2.84
N PHE A 187 11.58 -3.53 -2.35
CA PHE A 187 10.31 -4.21 -2.57
C PHE A 187 9.83 -3.99 -4.02
N ARG A 188 9.52 -5.09 -4.71
CA ARG A 188 9.00 -5.11 -6.07
C ARG A 188 7.61 -5.74 -6.08
N ASP A 189 6.70 -5.19 -6.89
CA ASP A 189 5.36 -5.73 -7.09
C ASP A 189 5.36 -6.92 -8.06
N GLU A 190 4.16 -7.40 -8.39
CA GLU A 190 3.92 -8.55 -9.28
C GLU A 190 4.47 -8.36 -10.70
N LEU A 191 4.76 -7.11 -11.10
CA LEU A 191 5.37 -6.78 -12.38
C LEU A 191 6.88 -6.52 -12.24
N GLY A 192 7.48 -6.83 -11.09
CA GLY A 192 8.88 -6.54 -10.80
C GLY A 192 9.16 -5.05 -10.62
N LEU A 193 8.13 -4.22 -10.50
CA LEU A 193 8.26 -2.77 -10.41
C LEU A 193 8.42 -2.34 -8.97
N THR A 194 9.31 -1.38 -8.75
CA THR A 194 9.38 -0.72 -7.45
C THR A 194 8.15 0.14 -7.22
N VAL A 195 7.89 0.47 -5.96
CA VAL A 195 6.84 1.39 -5.56
C VAL A 195 6.97 2.76 -6.25
N GLY A 196 8.20 3.24 -6.48
CA GLY A 196 8.50 4.46 -7.22
C GLY A 196 8.21 4.32 -8.72
N HIS A 197 8.54 3.17 -9.32
CA HIS A 197 8.24 2.90 -10.74
C HIS A 197 6.74 2.90 -11.01
N ARG A 198 5.95 2.28 -10.11
CA ARG A 198 4.50 2.29 -10.24
C ARG A 198 3.92 3.69 -10.15
N ASP A 199 4.41 4.53 -9.22
CA ASP A 199 3.96 5.91 -9.11
C ASP A 199 4.22 6.70 -10.41
N VAL A 200 5.40 6.54 -11.01
CA VAL A 200 5.72 7.16 -12.31
C VAL A 200 4.74 6.71 -13.39
N ILE A 201 4.52 5.39 -13.55
CA ILE A 201 3.61 4.84 -14.57
C ILE A 201 2.21 5.44 -14.45
N GLU A 202 1.67 5.48 -13.23
CA GLU A 202 0.30 5.93 -13.00
C GLU A 202 0.18 7.45 -13.21
N ARG A 203 1.20 8.22 -12.83
CA ARG A 203 1.28 9.66 -13.15
C ARG A 203 1.38 9.91 -14.66
N VAL A 204 2.11 9.08 -15.40
CA VAL A 204 2.18 9.16 -16.86
C VAL A 204 0.81 8.87 -17.49
N ARG A 205 0.08 7.86 -17.01
CA ARG A 205 -1.29 7.59 -17.49
C ARG A 205 -2.20 8.79 -17.28
N VAL A 206 -2.15 9.43 -16.11
CA VAL A 206 -2.92 10.65 -15.82
C VAL A 206 -2.53 11.79 -16.76
N ALA A 207 -1.23 12.02 -16.98
CA ALA A 207 -0.76 13.05 -17.89
C ALA A 207 -1.26 12.81 -19.33
N ARG A 208 -1.15 11.57 -19.83
CA ARG A 208 -1.63 11.18 -21.16
C ARG A 208 -3.16 11.32 -21.30
N ALA A 209 -3.92 10.90 -20.29
CA ALA A 209 -5.37 11.07 -20.27
C ALA A 209 -5.78 12.56 -20.30
N ALA A 210 -4.93 13.44 -19.74
CA ALA A 210 -5.11 14.89 -19.80
C ALA A 210 -4.57 15.56 -21.10
N GLY A 211 -4.16 14.76 -22.09
CA GLY A 211 -3.68 15.21 -23.39
C GLY A 211 -2.18 15.52 -23.47
N GLU A 212 -1.40 15.23 -22.42
CA GLU A 212 0.05 15.47 -22.43
C GLU A 212 0.79 14.39 -23.22
N SER A 213 1.71 14.82 -24.09
CA SER A 213 2.59 13.91 -24.82
C SER A 213 3.80 13.57 -23.95
N VAL A 214 3.77 12.39 -23.31
CA VAL A 214 4.92 11.84 -22.56
C VAL A 214 5.67 10.88 -23.48
N PRO A 215 6.94 11.17 -23.87
CA PRO A 215 7.71 10.31 -24.76
C PRO A 215 7.97 8.93 -24.14
N ALA A 216 7.72 7.86 -24.89
CA ALA A 216 7.96 6.48 -24.46
C ALA A 216 9.41 6.23 -24.01
N GLN A 217 10.38 6.79 -24.76
CA GLN A 217 11.80 6.69 -24.42
C GLN A 217 12.12 7.33 -23.07
N TRP A 218 11.53 8.50 -22.78
CA TRP A 218 11.73 9.16 -21.48
C TRP A 218 11.21 8.30 -20.33
N ILE A 219 10.11 7.58 -20.53
CA ILE A 219 9.56 6.66 -19.51
C ILE A 219 10.51 5.49 -19.31
N ALA A 220 11.03 4.89 -20.39
CA ALA A 220 12.00 3.81 -20.30
C ALA A 220 13.25 4.25 -19.53
N ASP A 221 13.80 5.42 -19.84
CA ASP A 221 14.96 5.98 -19.14
C ASP A 221 14.68 6.27 -17.65
N VAL A 222 13.47 6.72 -17.31
CA VAL A 222 13.06 7.00 -15.92
C VAL A 222 12.78 5.73 -15.12
N LEU A 223 12.38 4.65 -15.78
CA LEU A 223 12.06 3.37 -15.14
C LEU A 223 13.21 2.36 -15.20
N ASP A 224 14.35 2.77 -15.79
CA ASP A 224 15.52 1.91 -16.03
C ASP A 224 15.14 0.64 -16.83
N LEU A 225 14.30 0.81 -17.87
CA LEU A 225 13.88 -0.23 -18.81
C LEU A 225 14.81 -0.26 -20.03
N ASP A 226 14.89 -1.42 -20.69
CA ASP A 226 15.79 -1.61 -21.83
C ASP A 226 15.34 -0.85 -23.08
N ASP A 227 14.02 -0.64 -23.25
CA ASP A 227 13.46 0.00 -24.43
C ASP A 227 12.10 0.70 -24.18
N ALA A 228 11.70 1.53 -25.15
CA ALA A 228 10.44 2.26 -25.16
C ALA A 228 9.20 1.37 -25.33
N GLU A 229 9.34 0.16 -25.88
CA GLU A 229 8.23 -0.77 -26.09
C GLU A 229 7.76 -1.36 -24.76
N GLN A 230 8.70 -1.75 -23.89
CA GLN A 230 8.41 -2.17 -22.52
C GLN A 230 7.66 -1.10 -21.73
N ALA A 231 8.06 0.17 -21.90
CA ALA A 231 7.36 1.29 -21.25
C ALA A 231 5.90 1.43 -21.72
N GLU A 232 5.65 1.30 -23.03
CA GLU A 232 4.30 1.34 -23.59
C GLU A 232 3.43 0.15 -23.13
N GLN A 233 4.00 -1.05 -23.06
CA GLN A 233 3.31 -2.24 -22.55
C GLN A 233 2.84 -2.03 -21.10
N LEU A 234 3.70 -1.48 -20.24
CA LEU A 234 3.36 -1.15 -18.87
C LEU A 234 2.25 -0.09 -18.77
N LEU A 235 2.21 0.87 -19.69
CA LEU A 235 1.17 1.91 -19.71
C LEU A 235 -0.20 1.40 -20.14
N GLN A 236 -0.24 0.45 -21.08
CA GLN A 236 -1.50 -0.09 -21.61
C GLN A 236 -2.28 -0.94 -20.58
N GLY A 237 -1.69 -1.24 -19.42
CA GLY A 237 -2.38 -1.96 -18.34
C GLY A 237 -2.63 -3.43 -18.68
N ALA A 238 -2.17 -3.90 -19.84
CA ALA A 238 -1.86 -5.30 -20.01
C ALA A 238 -0.86 -5.65 -18.91
N PRO A 239 -1.06 -6.75 -18.16
CA PRO A 239 0.06 -7.30 -17.41
C PRO A 239 1.20 -7.42 -18.42
N ALA A 240 2.41 -7.00 -18.06
CA ALA A 240 3.56 -7.67 -18.64
C ALA A 240 3.26 -9.14 -18.40
N GLY A 241 2.84 -9.86 -19.45
CA GLY A 241 2.60 -11.30 -19.35
C GLY A 241 3.82 -11.85 -18.62
N PRO A 242 3.62 -12.78 -17.66
CA PRO A 242 4.56 -13.08 -16.59
C PRO A 242 5.96 -12.84 -17.09
N ALA A 243 6.58 -11.73 -16.62
CA ALA A 243 7.82 -11.22 -17.19
C ALA A 243 8.70 -12.45 -17.44
N PRO A 244 9.14 -12.72 -18.69
CA PRO A 244 9.81 -13.98 -18.99
C PRO A 244 10.92 -14.10 -17.96
N ALA A 245 10.77 -15.10 -17.07
CA ALA A 245 11.53 -15.25 -15.84
C ALA A 245 12.93 -14.72 -16.06
N ARG A 246 13.39 -13.67 -15.36
CA ARG A 246 14.61 -12.91 -15.71
C ARG A 246 15.78 -13.87 -15.96
N ARG A 247 15.98 -14.32 -17.20
CA ARG A 247 16.88 -15.46 -17.47
C ARG A 247 18.29 -14.92 -17.56
N LEU A 248 19.13 -15.37 -16.65
CA LEU A 248 20.52 -14.94 -16.58
C LEU A 248 21.41 -15.99 -17.22
N GLY A 249 22.32 -15.53 -18.08
CA GLY A 249 23.41 -16.36 -18.57
C GLY A 249 24.32 -16.81 -17.41
N PRO A 250 25.07 -17.91 -17.56
CA PRO A 250 25.80 -18.55 -16.45
C PRO A 250 26.74 -17.61 -15.69
N THR A 251 27.39 -16.67 -16.38
CA THR A 251 28.32 -15.70 -15.78
C THR A 251 27.62 -14.65 -14.93
N VAL A 252 26.44 -14.18 -15.35
CA VAL A 252 25.66 -13.18 -14.60
C VAL A 252 24.96 -13.87 -13.43
N LEU A 253 24.42 -15.06 -13.68
CA LEU A 253 23.80 -15.92 -12.67
C LEU A 253 24.75 -16.24 -11.52
N SER A 254 26.02 -16.56 -11.82
CA SER A 254 27.01 -16.87 -10.78
C SER A 254 27.30 -15.66 -9.88
N ARG A 255 27.41 -14.46 -10.47
CA ARG A 255 27.57 -13.21 -9.71
C ARG A 255 26.35 -12.91 -8.85
N GLU A 256 25.16 -13.06 -9.42
CA GLU A 256 23.90 -12.74 -8.72
C GLU A 256 23.59 -13.69 -7.56
N LEU A 257 24.00 -14.96 -7.66
CA LEU A 257 23.80 -15.97 -6.63
C LEU A 257 24.99 -16.12 -5.68
N GLY A 258 26.05 -15.33 -5.87
CA GLY A 258 27.25 -15.40 -5.03
C GLY A 258 27.95 -16.77 -5.07
N VAL A 259 27.94 -17.42 -6.24
CA VAL A 259 28.61 -18.72 -6.48
C VAL A 259 29.61 -18.59 -7.63
N THR A 260 30.51 -19.55 -7.75
CA THR A 260 31.46 -19.59 -8.88
C THR A 260 30.78 -20.08 -10.16
N LEU A 261 31.26 -19.60 -11.31
CA LEU A 261 30.78 -20.09 -12.62
C LEU A 261 31.02 -21.59 -12.78
N GLU A 262 32.08 -22.12 -12.19
CA GLU A 262 32.38 -23.55 -12.19
C GLU A 262 31.36 -24.36 -11.40
N GLN A 263 30.89 -23.88 -10.25
CA GLN A 263 29.80 -24.51 -9.51
C GLN A 263 28.51 -24.58 -10.34
N VAL A 264 28.11 -23.48 -10.99
CA VAL A 264 26.93 -23.45 -11.86
C VAL A 264 27.08 -24.47 -13.01
N ARG A 265 28.25 -24.53 -13.65
CA ARG A 265 28.53 -25.51 -14.72
C ARG A 265 28.58 -26.94 -14.21
N HIS A 266 29.12 -27.15 -13.01
CA HIS A 266 29.21 -28.45 -12.37
C HIS A 266 27.80 -29.00 -12.14
N TYR A 267 26.92 -28.27 -11.45
CA TYR A 267 25.55 -28.73 -11.19
C TYR A 267 24.74 -28.91 -12.47
N ALA A 268 24.89 -28.00 -13.45
CA ALA A 268 24.25 -28.16 -14.75
C ALA A 268 24.67 -29.43 -15.50
N LYS A 269 25.85 -29.98 -15.21
CA LYS A 269 26.38 -31.20 -15.83
C LYS A 269 26.09 -32.46 -15.01
N THR A 270 26.12 -32.37 -13.68
CA THR A 270 26.02 -33.53 -12.78
C THR A 270 24.61 -33.79 -12.26
N ARG A 271 23.69 -32.83 -12.41
CA ARG A 271 22.30 -32.91 -11.93
C ARG A 271 21.34 -32.70 -13.09
N THR A 272 21.36 -33.62 -14.05
CA THR A 272 20.43 -33.62 -15.19
C THR A 272 19.18 -34.43 -14.86
N PRO A 273 18.07 -34.29 -15.61
CA PRO A 273 16.86 -35.10 -15.42
C PRO A 273 17.11 -36.62 -15.44
N GLU A 274 18.13 -37.06 -16.17
CA GLU A 274 18.52 -38.47 -16.28
C GLU A 274 19.39 -38.95 -15.11
N THR A 275 20.02 -38.03 -14.36
CA THR A 275 21.04 -38.36 -13.36
C THR A 275 20.68 -37.96 -11.93
N SER A 276 19.61 -37.19 -11.73
CA SER A 276 19.18 -36.70 -10.42
C SER A 276 17.66 -36.65 -10.30
N ALA A 277 17.14 -37.07 -9.14
CA ALA A 277 15.71 -36.94 -8.80
C ALA A 277 15.26 -35.49 -8.58
N ASP A 278 16.19 -34.58 -8.25
CA ASP A 278 15.99 -33.12 -8.24
C ASP A 278 17.00 -32.52 -9.23
N PRO A 279 16.68 -32.42 -10.53
CA PRO A 279 17.59 -31.90 -11.53
C PRO A 279 17.81 -30.40 -11.38
N PHE A 280 18.99 -29.94 -11.78
CA PHE A 280 19.32 -28.52 -11.81
C PHE A 280 18.42 -27.81 -12.83
N PRO A 281 17.93 -26.58 -12.53
CA PRO A 281 16.96 -25.90 -13.38
C PRO A 281 17.37 -25.81 -14.85
N GLU A 282 16.38 -26.01 -15.72
CA GLU A 282 16.59 -26.12 -17.16
C GLU A 282 17.00 -24.76 -17.77
N LYS A 283 17.87 -24.82 -18.77
CA LYS A 283 18.26 -23.65 -19.54
C LYS A 283 17.29 -23.42 -20.70
N ASP A 284 17.11 -22.17 -21.09
CA ASP A 284 16.43 -21.85 -22.33
C ASP A 284 17.35 -22.05 -23.56
N GLY A 285 16.82 -21.73 -24.75
CA GLY A 285 17.57 -21.76 -26.01
C GLY A 285 18.78 -20.81 -26.07
N ARG A 286 18.90 -19.86 -25.13
CA ARG A 286 20.05 -18.92 -24.99
C ARG A 286 21.00 -19.34 -23.88
N SER A 287 20.84 -20.55 -23.35
CA SER A 287 21.61 -21.07 -22.20
C SER A 287 21.45 -20.26 -20.90
N ALA A 288 20.35 -19.50 -20.78
CA ALA A 288 20.02 -18.70 -19.61
C ALA A 288 19.03 -19.44 -18.70
N ARG A 289 19.07 -19.14 -17.40
CA ARG A 289 18.25 -19.80 -16.35
C ARG A 289 17.56 -18.78 -15.47
N ASP A 290 16.45 -19.17 -14.87
CA ASP A 290 15.77 -18.38 -13.85
C ASP A 290 16.60 -18.37 -12.54
N PRO A 291 17.04 -17.19 -12.06
CA PRO A 291 17.78 -17.07 -10.81
C PRO A 291 16.99 -17.50 -9.58
N GLU A 292 15.66 -17.38 -9.57
CA GLU A 292 14.82 -17.79 -8.45
C GLU A 292 14.71 -19.31 -8.36
N GLU A 293 14.52 -20.00 -9.49
CA GLU A 293 14.53 -21.47 -9.54
C GLU A 293 15.88 -22.03 -9.09
N VAL A 294 16.99 -21.42 -9.55
CA VAL A 294 18.34 -21.84 -9.17
C VAL A 294 18.63 -21.57 -7.70
N ARG A 295 18.17 -20.45 -7.15
CA ARG A 295 18.28 -20.15 -5.72
C ARG A 295 17.48 -21.13 -4.86
N ALA A 296 16.24 -21.42 -5.27
CA ALA A 296 15.40 -22.40 -4.59
C ALA A 296 16.02 -23.80 -4.65
N TRP A 297 16.61 -24.18 -5.79
CA TRP A 297 17.32 -25.44 -5.94
C TRP A 297 18.57 -25.51 -5.06
N PHE A 298 19.38 -24.44 -5.00
CA PHE A 298 20.54 -24.36 -4.10
C PHE A 298 20.15 -24.47 -2.63
N ALA A 299 19.07 -23.82 -2.21
CA ALA A 299 18.55 -23.91 -0.85
C ALA A 299 18.15 -25.35 -0.48
N ARG A 300 17.48 -26.08 -1.40
CA ARG A 300 17.12 -27.50 -1.19
C ARG A 300 18.32 -28.44 -1.19
N ASN A 301 19.35 -28.13 -1.96
CA ASN A 301 20.53 -28.99 -2.14
C ASN A 301 21.72 -28.60 -1.25
N GLY A 302 21.50 -27.71 -0.25
CA GLY A 302 22.51 -27.34 0.74
C GLY A 302 23.71 -26.60 0.16
N VAL A 303 23.54 -25.94 -0.99
CA VAL A 303 24.63 -25.18 -1.63
C VAL A 303 24.68 -23.81 -0.97
N ALA A 304 25.80 -23.51 -0.30
CA ALA A 304 26.03 -22.21 0.30
C ALA A 304 26.12 -21.13 -0.78
N THR A 305 25.09 -20.29 -0.87
CA THR A 305 25.15 -19.03 -1.61
C THR A 305 25.63 -17.94 -0.65
N ALA A 306 26.35 -16.93 -1.16
CA ALA A 306 26.65 -15.76 -0.34
C ALA A 306 25.32 -15.18 0.19
N SER A 307 25.18 -15.10 1.52
CA SER A 307 23.99 -14.51 2.14
C SER A 307 23.91 -13.04 1.73
N ALA A 308 22.83 -12.68 1.03
CA ALA A 308 22.51 -11.30 0.66
C ALA A 308 21.60 -10.65 1.72
#